data_AF-A0A101FID5-F1
#
_entry.id   AF-A0A101FID5-F1
#
_cell.length_a   1.000
_cell.length_b   1.000
_cell.length_c   1.000
_cell.angle_alpha   90.00
_cell.angle_beta   90.00
_cell.angle_gamma   90.00
#
_symmetry.space_group_name_H-M   'P 1'
#
loop_
_entity.id
_entity.type
_entity.pdbx_description
1 polymer ?
#
loop_
_entity_poly.entity_id
_entity_poly.type
_entity_poly.pdbx_seq_one_letter_code
_entity_poly.pdbx_strand_id
1 'polypeptide(L)'
;MKVNPSLLSNYQKVDNLIQKDKVEGLSFKDFLMDKLKEVDDSQKKALAAIEALAKGEDVDISDVALSISKADTNFKLLLRIRNKVLEAYQEIMRMQI
;
A
#
# COMPACT_ATOMS: atom_id res chain seq x y z
N MET A 1 50.28 3.63 -26.65
CA MET A 1 48.99 3.01 -26.29
C MET A 1 47.93 4.11 -26.34
N LYS A 2 47.20 4.26 -27.46
CA LYS A 2 46.17 5.32 -27.61
C LYS A 2 44.84 4.71 -27.21
N VAL A 3 44.34 5.07 -26.02
CA VAL A 3 42.98 4.71 -25.59
C VAL A 3 41.98 5.41 -26.50
N ASN A 4 41.03 4.63 -27.02
CA ASN A 4 40.04 5.07 -27.97
C ASN A 4 38.96 5.92 -27.24
N PRO A 5 38.81 7.23 -27.53
CA PRO A 5 37.93 8.14 -26.78
C PRO A 5 36.44 7.76 -26.83
N SER A 6 36.04 6.96 -27.82
CA SER A 6 34.68 6.47 -28.02
C SER A 6 34.17 5.58 -26.89
N LEU A 7 35.08 5.02 -26.07
CA LEU A 7 34.72 4.18 -24.92
C LEU A 7 34.15 5.01 -23.76
N LEU A 8 34.54 6.28 -23.62
CA LEU A 8 34.09 7.17 -22.54
C LEU A 8 32.70 7.78 -22.80
N SER A 9 32.29 7.85 -24.07
CA SER A 9 30.95 8.33 -24.47
C SER A 9 29.85 7.33 -24.10
N ASN A 10 30.16 6.02 -24.11
CA ASN A 10 29.21 4.99 -23.73
C ASN A 10 28.95 4.94 -22.22
N TYR A 11 29.93 5.28 -21.36
CA TYR A 11 29.71 5.37 -19.92
C TYR A 11 28.75 6.50 -19.54
N GLN A 12 28.81 7.65 -20.23
CA GLN A 12 27.88 8.76 -20.03
C GLN A 12 26.45 8.46 -20.53
N LYS A 13 26.29 7.51 -21.46
CA LYS A 13 24.97 7.03 -21.89
C LYS A 13 24.31 6.11 -20.86
N VAL A 14 25.09 5.33 -20.11
CA VAL A 14 24.53 4.41 -19.09
C VAL A 14 24.00 5.20 -17.89
N ASP A 15 24.68 6.26 -17.47
CA ASP A 15 24.21 7.14 -16.38
C ASP A 15 22.89 7.86 -16.72
N ASN A 16 22.67 8.19 -17.99
CA ASN A 16 21.44 8.82 -18.47
C ASN A 16 20.26 7.84 -18.65
N LEU A 17 20.49 6.52 -18.56
CA LEU A 17 19.42 5.51 -18.56
C LEU A 17 18.87 5.23 -17.16
N ILE A 18 19.56 5.66 -16.10
CA ILE A 18 19.13 5.47 -14.70
C ILE A 18 18.30 6.68 -14.18
N GLN A 19 18.34 7.83 -14.85
CA GLN A 19 17.72 9.08 -14.36
C GLN A 19 16.37 9.46 -14.97
N LYS A 20 15.69 8.57 -15.71
CA LYS A 20 14.40 8.92 -16.33
C LYS A 20 13.33 7.83 -16.26
N ASP A 21 13.20 7.22 -15.10
CA ASP A 21 11.92 6.65 -14.67
C ASP A 21 11.65 7.19 -13.25
N LYS A 22 11.28 8.47 -13.18
CA LYS A 22 10.38 8.90 -12.12
C LYS A 22 9.14 8.06 -12.33
N VAL A 23 9.00 6.98 -11.56
CA VAL A 23 7.81 6.15 -11.56
C VAL A 23 6.65 7.05 -11.14
N GLU A 24 5.98 7.65 -12.13
CA GLU A 24 4.67 8.32 -12.00
C GLU A 24 3.54 7.27 -11.86
N GLY A 25 3.85 6.15 -11.22
CA GLY A 25 2.84 5.28 -10.62
C GLY A 25 2.55 5.82 -9.23
N LEU A 26 1.27 5.86 -8.85
CA LEU A 26 0.82 6.15 -7.48
C LEU A 26 1.83 5.59 -6.47
N SER A 27 2.37 6.44 -5.60
CA SER A 27 3.32 5.97 -4.59
C SER A 27 2.64 4.85 -3.82
N PHE A 28 3.35 3.75 -3.55
CA PHE A 28 2.83 2.70 -2.68
C PHE A 28 2.34 3.26 -1.34
N LYS A 29 2.97 4.34 -0.85
CA LYS A 29 2.51 5.11 0.31
C LYS A 29 1.11 5.66 0.10
N ASP A 30 0.86 6.32 -1.03
CA ASP A 30 -0.44 6.93 -1.33
C ASP A 30 -1.52 5.86 -1.48
N PHE A 31 -1.21 4.76 -2.20
CA PHE A 31 -2.09 3.60 -2.30
C PHE A 31 -2.42 3.01 -0.92
N LEU A 32 -1.42 2.82 -0.07
CA LEU A 32 -1.62 2.28 1.28
C LEU A 32 -2.45 3.22 2.16
N MET A 33 -2.22 4.54 2.06
CA MET A 33 -2.99 5.55 2.80
C MET A 33 -4.44 5.59 2.35
N ASP A 34 -4.70 5.48 1.05
CA ASP A 34 -6.06 5.41 0.51
C ASP A 34 -6.77 4.13 0.98
N LYS A 35 -6.09 2.98 0.98
CA LYS A 35 -6.66 1.73 1.50
C LYS A 35 -6.90 1.76 3.01
N LEU A 36 -6.05 2.45 3.76
CA LEU A 36 -6.26 2.64 5.19
C LEU A 36 -7.52 3.47 5.46
N LYS A 37 -7.74 4.56 4.71
CA LYS A 37 -8.98 5.35 4.79
C LYS A 37 -10.21 4.52 4.43
N GLU A 38 -10.13 3.71 3.38
CA GLU A 38 -11.25 2.84 2.96
C GLU A 38 -11.67 1.86 4.08
N VAL A 39 -10.70 1.33 4.83
CA VAL A 39 -10.97 0.45 5.98
C VAL A 39 -11.55 1.22 7.16
N ASP A 40 -11.05 2.42 7.47
CA ASP A 40 -11.62 3.29 8.51
C ASP A 40 -13.09 3.63 8.23
N ASP A 41 -13.40 4.00 6.98
CA ASP A 41 -14.77 4.27 6.54
C ASP A 41 -15.65 3.02 6.63
N SER A 42 -15.13 1.86 6.25
CA SER A 42 -15.85 0.59 6.39
C SER A 42 -16.14 0.23 7.85
N GLN A 43 -15.22 0.50 8.76
CA GLN A 43 -15.42 0.29 10.20
C GLN A 43 -16.48 1.23 10.77
N LYS A 44 -16.44 2.52 10.40
CA LYS A 44 -17.46 3.50 10.82
C LYS A 44 -18.86 3.14 10.34
N LYS A 45 -18.99 2.68 9.09
CA LYS A 45 -20.27 2.21 8.54
C LYS A 45 -20.79 0.99 9.29
N ALA A 46 -19.92 0.03 9.60
CA ALA A 46 -20.30 -1.13 10.39
C ALA A 46 -20.78 -0.73 11.79
N LEU A 47 -20.10 0.20 12.46
CA LEU A 47 -20.52 0.74 13.77
C LEU A 47 -21.88 1.44 13.71
N ALA A 48 -22.10 2.27 12.69
CA ALA A 48 -23.39 2.95 12.49
C ALA A 48 -24.52 1.94 12.25
N ALA A 49 -24.26 0.88 11.48
CA ALA A 49 -25.24 -0.16 11.21
C ALA A 49 -25.56 -1.01 12.47
N ILE A 50 -24.56 -1.28 13.31
CA ILE A 50 -24.77 -1.91 14.63
C ILE A 50 -25.63 -1.01 15.52
N GLU A 51 -25.37 0.29 15.54
CA GLU A 51 -26.11 1.25 16.36
C GLU A 51 -27.57 1.39 15.90
N ALA A 52 -27.80 1.47 14.59
CA ALA A 52 -29.13 1.48 13.99
C ALA A 52 -29.91 0.20 14.33
N LEU A 53 -29.25 -0.96 14.22
CA LEU A 53 -29.83 -2.25 14.61
C LEU A 53 -30.19 -2.29 16.11
N ALA A 54 -29.30 -1.80 16.98
CA ALA A 54 -29.54 -1.74 18.42
C ALA A 54 -30.68 -0.78 18.80
N LYS A 55 -30.94 0.25 17.98
CA LYS A 55 -32.08 1.17 18.12
C LYS A 55 -33.39 0.60 17.58
N GLY A 56 -33.35 -0.58 16.94
CA GLY A 56 -34.52 -1.21 16.32
C GLY A 56 -34.93 -0.58 14.99
N GLU A 57 -34.02 0.11 14.31
CA GLU A 57 -34.23 0.55 12.93
C GLU A 57 -34.29 -0.66 11.99
N ASP A 58 -34.97 -0.53 10.85
CA ASP A 58 -35.16 -1.60 9.87
C ASP A 58 -33.86 -1.83 9.08
N VAL A 59 -32.88 -2.46 9.74
CA VAL A 59 -31.58 -2.82 9.17
C VAL A 59 -31.45 -4.34 9.16
N ASP A 60 -31.11 -4.91 8.01
CA ASP A 60 -30.92 -6.36 7.89
C ASP A 60 -29.67 -6.78 8.67
N ILE A 61 -29.88 -7.60 9.70
CA ILE A 61 -28.83 -8.16 10.56
C ILE A 61 -27.74 -8.86 9.72
N SER A 62 -28.14 -9.50 8.62
CA SER A 62 -27.24 -10.22 7.71
C SER A 62 -26.26 -9.27 7.03
N ASP A 63 -26.75 -8.10 6.59
CA ASP A 63 -25.94 -7.07 5.93
C ASP A 63 -24.99 -6.39 6.92
N VAL A 64 -25.43 -6.18 8.17
CA VAL A 64 -24.57 -5.69 9.26
C VAL A 64 -23.45 -6.69 9.54
N ALA A 65 -23.79 -7.97 9.72
CA ALA A 65 -22.82 -9.03 9.98
C ALA A 65 -21.82 -9.21 8.83
N LEU A 66 -22.28 -9.13 7.58
CA LEU A 66 -21.43 -9.17 6.39
C LEU A 66 -20.45 -7.98 6.36
N SER A 67 -20.95 -6.78 6.65
CA SER A 67 -20.16 -5.55 6.67
C SER A 67 -19.05 -5.61 7.73
N ILE A 68 -19.37 -6.12 8.93
CA ILE A 68 -18.40 -6.35 10.00
C ILE A 68 -17.33 -7.36 9.56
N SER A 69 -17.74 -8.49 8.98
CA SER A 69 -16.85 -9.56 8.54
C SER A 69 -15.88 -9.09 7.45
N LYS A 70 -16.37 -8.25 6.54
CA LYS A 70 -15.56 -7.63 5.49
C LYS A 70 -14.55 -6.64 6.07
N ALA A 71 -14.97 -5.79 7.01
CA ALA A 71 -14.08 -4.84 7.67
C ALA A 71 -12.94 -5.55 8.44
N ASP A 72 -13.25 -6.61 9.18
CA ASP A 72 -12.26 -7.42 9.92
C ASP A 72 -11.25 -8.11 8.97
N THR A 73 -11.75 -8.72 7.89
CA THR A 73 -10.89 -9.38 6.89
C THR A 73 -9.93 -8.38 6.23
N ASN A 74 -10.43 -7.21 5.85
CA ASN A 74 -9.63 -6.15 5.24
C ASN A 74 -8.58 -5.60 6.22
N PHE A 75 -8.93 -5.45 7.49
CA PHE A 75 -7.99 -5.03 8.52
C PHE A 75 -6.86 -6.05 8.74
N LYS A 76 -7.19 -7.35 8.81
CA LYS A 76 -6.19 -8.43 8.88
C LYS A 76 -5.26 -8.45 7.67
N LEU A 77 -5.76 -8.10 6.48
CA LEU A 77 -4.93 -7.96 5.29
C LEU A 77 -3.97 -6.77 5.42
N LEU A 78 -4.45 -5.61 5.87
CA LEU A 78 -3.62 -4.42 6.11
C LEU A 78 -2.47 -4.68 7.08
N LEU A 79 -2.73 -5.41 8.18
CA LEU A 79 -1.69 -5.78 9.14
C LEU A 79 -0.59 -6.64 8.49
N ARG A 80 -0.97 -7.57 7.61
CA ARG A 80 0.00 -8.38 6.85
C ARG A 80 0.83 -7.51 5.90
N ILE A 81 0.20 -6.56 5.22
CA ILE A 81 0.91 -5.60 4.35
C ILE A 81 1.89 -4.75 5.18
N ARG A 82 1.45 -4.20 6.32
CA ARG A 82 2.31 -3.44 7.25
C ARG A 82 3.56 -4.23 7.61
N ASN A 83 3.38 -5.48 8.04
CA ASN A 83 4.50 -6.34 8.42
C ASN A 83 5.43 -6.59 7.24
N LYS A 84 4.89 -6.85 6.04
CA LYS A 84 5.69 -7.10 4.84
C LYS A 84 6.51 -5.89 4.40
N VAL A 85 5.95 -4.69 4.55
CA VAL A 85 6.65 -3.43 4.25
C VAL A 85 7.79 -3.20 5.23
N LEU A 86 7.57 -3.46 6.52
CA LEU A 86 8.62 -3.38 7.54
C LEU A 86 9.73 -4.41 7.28
N GLU A 87 9.39 -5.64 6.93
CA GLU A 87 10.35 -6.68 6.54
C GLU A 87 11.18 -6.24 5.32
N ALA A 88 10.53 -5.72 4.27
CA ALA A 88 11.21 -5.26 3.06
C ALA A 88 12.18 -4.11 3.37
N TYR A 89 11.78 -3.16 4.22
CA TYR A 89 12.65 -2.10 4.68
C TYR A 89 13.87 -2.65 5.45
N GLN A 90 13.65 -3.59 6.37
CA GLN A 90 14.73 -4.24 7.10
C GLN A 90 15.68 -5.02 6.19
N GLU A 91 15.16 -5.68 5.16
CA GLU A 91 15.98 -6.44 4.20
C GLU A 91 16.88 -5.54 3.37
N ILE A 92 16.38 -4.41 2.89
CA ILE A 92 17.18 -3.42 2.15
C ILE A 92 18.33 -2.90 3.03
N MET A 93 18.06 -2.64 4.32
CA MET A 93 19.08 -2.21 5.27
C MET A 93 20.15 -3.30 5.52
N ARG A 94 19.77 -4.58 5.50
CA ARG A 94 20.70 -5.71 5.65
C ARG A 94 21.61 -5.93 4.43
N MET A 95 21.19 -5.48 3.24
CA MET A 95 22.03 -5.57 2.03
C MET A 95 23.14 -4.51 1.95
N GLN A 96 23.04 -3.42 2.71
CA GLN A 96 23.97 -2.28 2.62
C GLN A 96 25.13 -2.33 3.64
N ILE A 97 25.15 -3.31 4.54
CA ILE A 97 26.25 -3.59 5.47
C ILE A 97 27.17 -4.69 4.94
#